data_AF-A0A920M256-F1
#
_entry.id   AF-A0A920M256-F1
#
_cell.length_a   1.000
_cell.length_b   1.000
_cell.length_c   1.000
_cell.angle_alpha   90.00
_cell.angle_beta   90.00
_cell.angle_gamma   90.00
#
_symmetry.space_group_name_H-M   'P 1'
#
loop_
_entity.id
_entity.type
_entity.pdbx_description
1 polymer ?
#
loop_
_entity_poly.entity_id
_entity_poly.type
_entity_poly.pdbx_seq_one_letter_code
_entity_poly.pdbx_strand_id
1 'polypeptide(L)'
;MISTGIITESECKEIEKKYRSTLEEGKSVAHNLATKPNEKVWFDWTKYWNATMNQDWRNFQDTSFNQHDFQKLGKEILDLPDNFSLQKPVKKLIDDRLKMNNGEMPVNWGFGRQWRCNVIV
;
A
#
# COMPACT_ATOMS: atom_id res chain seq x y z
N MET A 1 -13.98 -28.40 -28.96
CA MET A 1 -14.57 -29.12 -27.81
C MET A 1 -15.65 -30.09 -28.26
N ILE A 2 -16.70 -29.64 -28.95
CA ILE A 2 -17.69 -30.55 -29.59
C ILE A 2 -17.07 -31.26 -30.80
N SER A 3 -16.37 -30.53 -31.67
CA SER A 3 -15.61 -31.09 -32.80
C SER A 3 -14.46 -32.03 -32.40
N THR A 4 -14.02 -31.95 -31.14
CA THR A 4 -12.95 -32.78 -30.57
C THR A 4 -13.49 -33.91 -29.70
N GLY A 5 -14.82 -34.08 -29.62
CA GLY A 5 -15.50 -35.17 -28.89
C GLY A 5 -15.42 -35.10 -27.36
N ILE A 6 -14.99 -33.97 -26.79
CA ILE A 6 -14.77 -33.81 -25.34
C ILE A 6 -16.08 -33.54 -24.60
N ILE A 7 -17.05 -32.94 -25.29
CA ILE A 7 -18.39 -32.65 -24.78
C ILE A 7 -19.40 -32.80 -25.91
N THR A 8 -20.57 -33.31 -25.59
CA THR A 8 -21.71 -33.43 -26.51
C THR A 8 -22.47 -32.12 -26.61
N GLU A 9 -23.22 -31.93 -27.70
CA GLU A 9 -24.06 -30.74 -27.89
C GLU A 9 -25.16 -30.63 -26.81
N SER A 10 -25.64 -31.77 -26.31
CA SER A 10 -26.63 -31.85 -25.23
C SER A 10 -26.08 -31.32 -23.90
N GLU A 11 -24.86 -31.72 -23.53
CA GLU A 11 -24.20 -31.24 -22.31
C GLU A 11 -23.94 -29.73 -22.37
N CYS A 12 -23.64 -29.20 -23.55
CA CYS A 12 -23.44 -27.77 -23.76
C CYS A 12 -24.73 -26.97 -23.48
N LYS A 13 -25.87 -27.46 -23.96
CA LYS A 13 -27.19 -26.84 -23.71
C LYS A 13 -27.62 -26.97 -22.25
N GLU A 14 -27.30 -28.08 -21.58
CA GLU A 14 -27.56 -28.23 -20.14
C GLU A 14 -26.76 -27.25 -19.29
N ILE A 15 -25.47 -27.06 -19.59
CA ILE A 15 -24.63 -26.09 -18.88
C ILE A 15 -25.18 -24.68 -19.05
N GLU A 16 -25.59 -24.29 -20.26
CA GLU A 16 -26.20 -22.99 -20.55
C GLU A 16 -27.50 -22.77 -19.76
N LYS A 17 -28.40 -23.77 -19.76
CA LYS A 17 -29.66 -23.72 -19.03
C LYS A 17 -29.45 -23.63 -17.52
N LYS A 18 -28.53 -24.43 -16.98
CA LYS A 18 -28.18 -24.43 -15.55
C LYS A 18 -27.58 -23.09 -15.12
N TYR A 19 -26.74 -22.48 -15.96
CA TYR A 19 -26.15 -21.17 -15.70
C TYR A 19 -27.22 -20.06 -15.67
N ARG A 20 -28.17 -20.05 -16.63
CA ARG A 20 -29.30 -19.10 -16.62
C ARG A 20 -30.20 -19.28 -15.39
N SER A 21 -30.59 -20.50 -15.05
CA SER A 21 -31.42 -20.78 -13.85
C SER A 21 -30.75 -20.27 -12.57
N THR A 22 -29.43 -20.47 -12.44
CA THR A 22 -28.67 -20.03 -11.25
C THR A 22 -28.65 -18.51 -11.11
N LEU A 23 -28.57 -17.77 -12.23
CA LEU A 23 -28.64 -16.31 -12.25
C LEU A 23 -30.06 -15.79 -11.95
N GLU A 24 -31.08 -16.40 -12.52
CA GLU A 24 -32.49 -16.04 -12.28
C GLU A 24 -32.91 -16.29 -10.82
N GLU A 25 -32.37 -17.34 -10.20
CA GLU A 25 -32.54 -17.63 -8.77
C GLU A 25 -31.73 -16.69 -7.86
N GLY A 26 -30.90 -15.80 -8.42
CA GLY A 26 -30.05 -14.86 -7.66
C GLY A 26 -28.92 -15.55 -6.88
N LYS A 27 -28.58 -16.80 -7.23
CA LYS A 27 -27.51 -17.56 -6.57
C LYS A 27 -26.16 -17.24 -7.19
N SER A 28 -25.10 -17.32 -6.39
CA SER A 28 -23.74 -17.14 -6.89
C SER A 28 -23.39 -18.21 -7.92
N VAL A 29 -22.98 -17.77 -9.11
CA VAL A 29 -22.45 -18.64 -10.17
C VAL A 29 -20.98 -19.00 -9.97
N ALA A 30 -20.30 -18.34 -9.03
CA ALA A 30 -18.92 -18.65 -8.69
C ALA A 30 -18.88 -19.85 -7.74
N HIS A 31 -18.47 -21.01 -8.24
CA HIS A 31 -18.44 -22.27 -7.51
C HIS A 31 -17.55 -22.26 -6.24
N ASN A 32 -16.58 -21.35 -6.17
CA ASN A 32 -15.64 -21.21 -5.05
C ASN A 32 -15.91 -19.98 -4.17
N LEU A 33 -17.07 -19.33 -4.31
CA LEU A 33 -17.42 -18.21 -3.45
C LEU A 33 -17.85 -18.76 -2.08
N ALA A 34 -17.04 -18.52 -1.06
CA ALA A 34 -17.42 -18.87 0.31
C ALA A 34 -18.69 -18.09 0.69
N THR A 35 -19.79 -18.80 0.97
CA THR A 35 -21.08 -18.20 1.36
C THR A 35 -20.98 -17.39 2.66
N LYS A 36 -20.00 -17.71 3.50
CA LYS A 36 -19.65 -16.95 4.71
C LYS A 36 -18.22 -16.43 4.56
N PRO A 37 -18.01 -15.10 4.62
CA PRO A 37 -16.68 -14.53 4.69
C PRO A 37 -15.96 -15.06 5.93
N ASN A 38 -14.72 -15.53 5.79
CA ASN A 38 -13.89 -15.89 6.93
C ASN A 38 -13.27 -14.61 7.52
N GLU A 39 -14.00 -13.93 8.40
CA GLU A 39 -13.62 -12.66 9.03
C GLU A 39 -12.23 -12.67 9.70
N LYS A 40 -11.73 -13.85 10.09
CA LYS A 40 -10.38 -13.99 10.69
C LYS A 40 -9.23 -13.71 9.73
N VAL A 41 -9.48 -13.72 8.42
CA VAL A 41 -8.47 -13.47 7.38
C VAL A 41 -8.51 -12.00 6.93
N TRP A 42 -9.53 -11.25 7.32
CA TRP A 42 -9.72 -9.86 6.89
C TRP A 42 -9.22 -8.91 7.98
N PHE A 43 -8.59 -7.83 7.52
CA PHE A 43 -8.21 -6.72 8.37
C PHE A 43 -9.47 -5.93 8.77
N ASP A 44 -9.66 -5.69 10.08
CA ASP A 44 -10.79 -4.91 10.58
C ASP A 44 -10.55 -3.40 10.37
N TRP A 45 -11.25 -2.83 9.39
CA TRP A 45 -11.18 -1.40 9.05
C TRP A 45 -12.07 -0.52 9.95
N THR A 46 -12.91 -1.11 10.79
CA THR A 46 -13.92 -0.38 11.59
C THR A 46 -13.30 0.68 12.49
N LYS A 47 -12.10 0.40 13.03
CA LYS A 47 -11.32 1.33 13.86
C LYS A 47 -10.97 2.64 13.14
N TYR A 48 -10.60 2.56 11.87
CA TYR A 48 -10.20 3.71 11.06
C TYR A 48 -11.41 4.43 10.48
N TRP A 49 -12.43 3.68 10.10
CA TRP A 49 -13.69 4.20 9.59
C TRP A 49 -14.41 5.09 10.62
N ASN A 50 -14.52 4.62 11.86
CA ASN A 50 -15.18 5.34 12.94
C ASN A 50 -14.41 6.61 13.36
N ALA A 51 -13.08 6.62 13.23
CA ALA A 51 -12.27 7.81 13.45
C ALA A 51 -12.55 8.91 12.41
N THR A 52 -12.88 8.53 11.17
CA THR A 52 -13.08 9.48 10.06
C THR A 52 -14.51 9.97 9.87
N MET A 53 -15.55 9.25 10.32
CA MET A 53 -16.94 9.67 10.09
C MET A 53 -17.32 11.00 10.78
N ASN A 54 -16.68 11.34 11.90
CA ASN A 54 -16.95 12.57 12.64
C ASN A 54 -15.80 13.60 12.55
N GLN A 55 -14.77 13.33 11.74
CA GLN A 55 -13.65 14.25 11.54
C GLN A 55 -13.75 14.88 10.15
N ASP A 56 -13.99 16.19 10.11
CA ASP A 56 -13.79 16.97 8.88
C ASP A 56 -12.31 16.85 8.48
N TRP A 57 -12.03 16.74 7.18
CA TRP A 57 -10.66 16.74 6.64
C TRP A 57 -9.90 18.02 6.99
N ARG A 58 -10.61 19.08 7.41
CA ARG A 58 -10.07 20.35 7.92
C ARG A 58 -9.63 20.29 9.38
N ASN A 59 -9.93 19.22 10.10
CA ASN A 59 -9.53 19.09 11.49
C ASN A 59 -8.01 19.05 11.59
N PHE A 60 -7.45 19.90 12.45
CA PHE A 60 -6.03 19.95 12.73
C PHE A 60 -5.57 18.61 13.31
N GLN A 61 -4.57 18.01 12.66
CA GLN A 61 -3.86 16.84 13.16
C GLN A 61 -2.45 17.29 13.52
N ASP A 62 -2.02 16.99 14.74
CA ASP A 62 -0.65 17.28 15.16
C ASP A 62 0.32 16.40 14.37
N THR A 63 1.13 17.04 13.55
CA THR A 63 2.19 16.41 12.74
C THR A 63 3.57 16.85 13.20
N SER A 64 3.65 17.44 14.39
CA SER A 64 4.93 17.81 14.99
C SER A 64 5.78 16.57 15.25
N PHE A 65 7.10 16.76 15.19
CA PHE A 65 8.06 15.71 15.42
C PHE A 65 9.24 16.27 16.19
N ASN A 66 9.82 15.44 17.07
CA ASN A 66 10.93 15.87 17.90
C ASN A 66 12.17 16.15 17.03
N GLN A 67 12.76 17.34 17.19
CA GLN A 67 13.92 17.76 16.40
C GLN A 67 15.17 16.90 16.65
N HIS A 68 15.38 16.41 17.88
CA HIS A 68 16.48 15.53 18.19
C HIS A 68 16.31 14.17 17.48
N ASP A 69 15.12 13.59 17.54
CA ASP A 69 14.82 12.33 16.88
C ASP A 69 14.86 12.48 15.35
N PHE A 70 14.47 13.66 14.85
CA PHE A 70 14.67 14.03 13.45
C PHE A 70 16.16 13.92 13.14
N GLN A 71 17.01 14.72 13.78
CA GLN A 71 18.45 14.72 13.50
C GLN A 71 19.10 13.34 13.61
N LYS A 72 18.68 12.52 14.58
CA LYS A 72 19.16 11.15 14.76
C LYS A 72 18.83 10.27 13.55
N LEU A 73 17.55 10.19 13.17
CA LEU A 73 17.10 9.37 12.05
C LEU A 73 17.77 9.80 10.73
N GLY A 74 18.03 11.10 10.56
CA GLY A 74 18.71 11.63 9.38
C GLY A 74 20.15 11.15 9.25
N LYS A 75 20.84 11.01 10.38
CA LYS A 75 22.19 10.43 10.41
C LYS A 75 22.14 8.94 10.07
N GLU A 76 21.19 8.20 10.64
CA GLU A 76 21.01 6.76 10.37
C GLU A 76 20.67 6.49 8.90
N ILE A 77 19.80 7.29 8.29
CA ILE A 77 19.42 7.15 6.86
C ILE A 77 20.58 7.47 5.92
N LEU A 78 21.47 8.39 6.32
CA LEU A 78 22.61 8.84 5.52
C LEU A 78 23.90 8.07 5.85
N ASP A 79 23.84 7.13 6.81
CA ASP A 79 24.96 6.28 7.16
C ASP A 79 25.19 5.24 6.06
N LEU A 80 26.43 5.18 5.58
CA LEU A 80 26.81 4.31 4.47
C LEU A 80 28.00 3.45 4.89
N PRO A 81 28.04 2.17 4.48
CA PRO A 81 29.19 1.32 4.75
C PRO A 81 30.48 1.88 4.12
N ASP A 82 31.60 1.78 4.85
CA ASP A 82 32.91 2.28 4.42
C ASP A 82 33.40 1.68 3.08
N ASN A 83 32.89 0.51 2.70
CA ASN A 83 33.23 -0.19 1.46
C ASN A 83 32.32 0.18 0.27
N PHE A 84 31.45 1.18 0.39
CA PHE A 84 30.51 1.59 -0.66
C PHE A 84 31.05 2.77 -1.50
N SER A 85 31.42 2.50 -2.76
CA SER A 85 31.91 3.55 -3.67
C SER A 85 30.77 4.31 -4.33
N LEU A 86 30.58 5.57 -3.94
CA LEU A 86 29.58 6.47 -4.53
C LEU A 86 30.07 7.18 -5.79
N GLN A 87 29.14 7.44 -6.72
CA GLN A 87 29.36 8.39 -7.80
C GLN A 87 29.48 9.81 -7.22
N LYS A 88 30.37 10.65 -7.78
CA LYS A 88 30.62 12.03 -7.31
C LYS A 88 29.36 12.88 -7.04
N PRO A 89 28.32 12.88 -7.90
CA PRO A 89 27.10 13.66 -7.64
C PRO A 89 26.31 13.14 -6.43
N VAL A 90 26.31 11.83 -6.21
CA VAL A 90 25.60 11.20 -5.09
C VAL A 90 26.31 11.49 -3.77
N LYS A 91 27.65 11.46 -3.76
CA LYS A 91 28.42 11.87 -2.57
C LYS A 91 28.10 13.30 -2.16
N LYS A 92 28.14 14.23 -3.12
CA LYS A 92 27.75 15.63 -2.88
C LYS A 92 26.32 15.75 -2.35
N LEU A 93 25.38 14.99 -2.92
CA LEU A 93 23.99 14.99 -2.46
C LEU A 93 23.86 14.53 -1.00
N ILE A 94 24.63 13.53 -0.57
CA ILE A 94 24.62 13.03 0.81
C ILE A 94 25.23 14.06 1.76
N ASP A 95 26.35 14.67 1.39
CA ASP A 95 26.97 15.76 2.17
C ASP A 95 25.99 16.94 2.33
N ASP A 96 25.29 17.31 1.24
CA ASP A 96 24.28 18.35 1.25
C ASP A 96 23.09 17.99 2.14
N ARG A 97 22.64 16.73 2.17
CA ARG A 97 21.57 16.24 3.06
C ARG A 97 21.98 16.22 4.52
N LEU A 98 23.24 15.91 4.83
CA LEU A 98 23.78 16.00 6.20
C LEU A 98 23.74 17.43 6.71
N LYS A 99 24.10 18.41 5.87
CA LYS A 99 24.00 19.83 6.19
C LYS A 99 22.54 20.28 6.40
N MET A 100 21.61 19.78 5.58
CA MET A 100 20.18 20.03 5.78
C MET A 100 19.68 19.45 7.11
N ASN A 101 20.15 18.27 7.48
CA ASN A 101 19.80 17.63 8.75
C ASN A 101 20.26 18.45 9.97
N ASN A 102 21.46 19.02 9.88
CA ASN A 102 22.03 19.87 10.93
C ASN A 102 21.44 21.29 10.99
N GLY A 103 20.62 21.68 10.00
CA GLY A 103 20.07 23.03 9.87
C GLY A 103 21.07 24.05 9.29
N GLU A 104 22.21 23.59 8.77
CA GLU A 104 23.21 24.44 8.11
C GLU A 104 22.75 24.91 6.71
N MET A 105 21.79 24.19 6.12
CA MET A 105 21.21 24.51 4.82
C MET A 105 19.68 24.31 4.84
N PRO A 106 18.90 25.14 4.13
CA PRO A 106 17.46 24.94 4.00
C PRO A 106 17.10 23.57 3.40
N VAL A 107 16.07 22.95 3.96
CA VAL A 107 15.55 21.66 3.50
C VAL A 107 14.94 21.80 2.11
N ASN A 108 15.38 20.94 1.18
CA ASN A 108 14.75 20.82 -0.13
C ASN A 108 13.65 19.75 -0.14
N TRP A 109 12.85 19.75 -1.20
CA TRP A 109 11.73 18.82 -1.37
C TRP A 109 12.13 17.33 -1.36
N GLY A 110 13.28 17.01 -1.94
CA GLY A 110 13.80 15.64 -1.99
C GLY A 110 14.11 15.09 -0.60
N PHE A 111 14.74 15.91 0.24
CA PHE A 111 14.99 15.60 1.64
C PHE A 111 13.67 15.50 2.41
N GLY A 112 12.79 16.50 2.30
CA GLY A 112 11.48 16.48 2.98
C GLY A 112 10.61 15.25 2.68
N ARG A 113 10.59 14.78 1.43
CA ARG A 113 9.90 13.52 1.09
C ARG A 113 10.57 12.28 1.67
N GLN A 114 11.90 12.23 1.64
CA GLN A 114 12.65 11.12 2.24
C GLN A 114 12.32 10.97 3.72
N TRP A 115 12.20 12.08 4.47
CA TRP A 115 11.77 12.06 5.86
C TRP A 115 10.38 11.49 6.07
N ARG A 116 9.40 12.00 5.31
CA ARG A 116 8.01 11.56 5.46
C ARG A 116 7.85 10.04 5.31
N CYS A 117 8.61 9.43 4.41
CA CYS A 117 8.58 7.98 4.19
C CYS A 117 9.20 7.15 5.33
N ASN A 118 10.08 7.73 6.15
CA ASN A 118 10.78 7.00 7.22
C ASN A 118 10.21 7.27 8.63
N VAL A 119 9.31 8.25 8.77
CA VAL A 119 8.66 8.61 10.05
C VAL A 119 7.24 8.06 10.17
N ILE A 120 6.56 7.76 9.05
CA ILE A 120 5.13 7.41 9.01
C ILE A 120 4.91 5.89 8.76
N VAL A 121 5.87 5.03 9.11
CA VAL A 121 5.68 3.57 9.05
C VAL A 121 5.56 2.99 10.45
#